data_AF-A0A096BEF5-F1
#
_entry.id   AF-A0A096BEF5-F1
#
_cell.length_a   1.000
_cell.length_b   1.000
_cell.length_c   1.000
_cell.angle_alpha   90.00
_cell.angle_beta   90.00
_cell.angle_gamma   90.00
#
_symmetry.space_group_name_H-M   'P 1'
#
loop_
_entity.id
_entity.type
_entity.pdbx_description
1 polymer ?
#
loop_
_entity_poly.entity_id
_entity_poly.type
_entity_poly.pdbx_seq_one_letter_code
_entity_poly.pdbx_strand_id
1 'polypeptide(L)'
;MSDCTHDCSSCGESCGERTAPQDFRAPANGLSHIGKVIAVVSGKGGVGKSLVTSSLAVAMRRMGKTVGVLDADITGPSIPTAFGVHTKAEGSELGIYPAETKTGIEIMSLNLLTENETDPVVWRGPVIAGAVKQFWTDVIWGDVDYLFVDMPPEPATCP
;
A
#
# COMPACT_ATOMS: atom_id res chain seq x y z
N MET A 1 48.06 3.17 8.17
CA MET A 1 47.37 3.02 9.47
C MET A 1 47.35 4.40 10.08
N SER A 2 46.22 5.08 9.94
CA SER A 2 46.06 6.47 10.32
C SER A 2 44.94 6.51 11.35
N ASP A 3 45.30 6.81 12.60
CA ASP A 3 44.41 6.84 13.75
C ASP A 3 43.38 7.97 13.62
N CYS A 4 42.10 7.61 13.58
CA CYS A 4 41.00 8.55 13.68
C CYS A 4 40.85 9.01 15.14
N THR A 5 41.27 10.23 15.43
CA THR A 5 40.99 10.91 16.70
C THR A 5 39.60 11.53 16.65
N HIS A 6 38.87 11.38 17.75
CA HIS A 6 37.42 11.57 17.87
C HIS A 6 37.02 13.06 18.02
N ASP A 7 37.41 13.90 17.06
CA ASP A 7 37.12 15.34 17.05
C ASP A 7 36.21 15.70 15.86
N CYS A 8 34.90 15.87 16.13
CA CYS A 8 33.84 16.05 15.13
C CYS A 8 33.71 17.49 14.58
N SER A 9 34.78 18.26 14.61
CA SER A 9 34.74 19.70 14.30
C SER A 9 35.30 20.09 12.92
N SER A 10 35.78 19.13 12.10
CA SER A 10 36.42 19.44 10.80
C SER A 10 35.96 18.58 9.59
N CYS A 11 34.88 17.80 9.67
CA CYS A 11 34.37 17.08 8.49
C CYS A 11 33.50 17.99 7.61
N GLY A 12 34.13 19.04 7.08
CA GLY A 12 33.61 19.89 6.00
C GLY A 12 33.98 19.35 4.60
N GLU A 13 34.10 18.04 4.44
CA GLU A 13 34.22 17.45 3.10
C GLU A 13 32.84 17.36 2.47
N SER A 14 32.65 18.15 1.41
CA SER A 14 31.54 18.02 0.48
C SER A 14 31.62 16.64 -0.21
N CYS A 15 30.97 15.63 0.37
CA CYS A 15 30.74 14.34 -0.30
C CYS A 15 29.98 14.59 -1.62
N GLY A 16 30.68 14.50 -2.75
CA GLY A 16 30.14 14.66 -4.11
C GLY A 16 29.13 13.59 -4.56
N GLU A 17 28.72 12.69 -3.67
CA GLU A 17 27.83 11.57 -3.97
C GLU A 17 26.34 11.88 -3.77
N ARG A 18 25.96 13.11 -3.39
CA ARG A 18 24.54 13.51 -3.27
C ARG A 18 23.98 14.14 -4.55
N THR A 19 24.39 13.66 -5.72
CA THR A 19 23.99 14.23 -7.02
C THR A 19 22.89 13.42 -7.68
N ALA A 20 21.79 13.19 -6.96
CA ALA A 20 20.44 12.92 -7.48
C ALA A 20 19.50 12.79 -6.28
N PRO A 21 18.28 13.35 -6.29
CA PRO A 21 17.24 12.87 -5.39
C PRO A 21 17.06 11.38 -5.73
N GLN A 22 17.47 10.49 -4.82
CA GLN A 22 17.12 9.09 -4.97
C GLN A 22 15.60 9.01 -4.92
N ASP A 23 14.98 8.76 -6.06
CA ASP A 23 13.55 8.46 -6.09
C ASP A 23 13.41 7.08 -5.47
N PHE A 24 13.12 7.03 -4.18
CA PHE A 24 12.90 5.80 -3.43
C PHE A 24 11.59 5.09 -3.83
N ARG A 25 10.89 5.59 -4.85
CA ARG A 25 9.70 4.96 -5.41
C ARG A 25 10.10 3.76 -6.25
N ALA A 26 9.57 2.59 -5.89
CA ALA A 26 9.56 1.47 -6.82
C ALA A 26 8.80 1.91 -8.09
N PRO A 27 9.21 1.51 -9.30
CA PRO A 27 8.41 1.72 -10.49
C PRO A 27 7.10 0.94 -10.33
N ALA A 28 5.96 1.61 -10.53
CA ALA A 28 4.66 0.95 -10.59
C ALA A 28 4.59 0.07 -11.85
N ASN A 29 3.57 -0.79 -11.93
CA ASN A 29 3.26 -1.50 -13.17
C ASN A 29 3.23 -0.49 -14.35
N GLY A 30 3.88 -0.83 -15.47
CA GLY A 30 4.02 0.09 -16.61
C GLY A 30 2.70 0.52 -17.28
N LEU A 31 1.59 -0.15 -16.95
CA LEU A 31 0.23 0.18 -17.37
C LEU A 31 -0.53 1.00 -16.31
N SER A 32 0.12 1.39 -15.22
CA SER A 32 -0.47 2.16 -14.12
C SER A 32 0.17 3.53 -13.99
N HIS A 33 -0.68 4.55 -13.89
CA HIS A 33 -0.32 5.91 -13.52
C HIS A 33 -1.06 6.27 -12.24
N ILE A 34 -0.31 6.48 -11.16
CA ILE A 34 -0.87 6.74 -9.83
C ILE A 34 -0.48 8.15 -9.42
N GLY A 35 -1.48 9.04 -9.31
CA GLY A 35 -1.26 10.45 -8.97
C GLY A 35 -0.80 10.63 -7.52
N LYS A 36 -1.60 10.17 -6.56
CA LYS A 36 -1.31 10.30 -5.11
C LYS A 36 -1.56 8.98 -4.39
N VAL A 37 -0.62 8.62 -3.51
CA VAL A 37 -0.76 7.47 -2.61
C VAL A 37 -0.98 7.99 -1.19
N ILE A 38 -2.03 7.52 -0.52
CA ILE A 38 -2.36 7.90 0.86
C ILE A 38 -2.44 6.64 1.70
N ALA A 39 -1.44 6.44 2.56
CA ALA A 39 -1.44 5.35 3.52
C ALA A 39 -2.24 5.73 4.78
N VAL A 40 -3.18 4.88 5.17
CA VAL A 40 -3.95 5.00 6.40
C VAL A 40 -3.38 4.01 7.41
N VAL A 41 -2.92 4.52 8.55
CA VAL A 41 -2.25 3.75 9.60
C VAL A 41 -2.95 3.92 10.94
N SER A 42 -2.87 2.90 11.80
CA SER A 42 -3.41 2.96 13.17
C SER A 42 -2.52 2.19 14.14
N GLY A 43 -2.27 2.78 15.32
CA GLY A 43 -1.48 2.14 16.38
C GLY A 43 -2.21 1.06 17.19
N LYS A 44 -3.50 0.82 16.94
CA LYS A 44 -4.32 -0.22 17.59
C LYS A 44 -5.34 -0.77 16.61
N GLY A 45 -5.62 -2.08 16.68
CA GLY A 45 -6.72 -2.70 15.95
C GLY A 45 -8.09 -2.21 16.44
N GLY A 46 -9.08 -2.19 15.54
CA GLY A 46 -10.48 -1.89 15.89
C GLY A 46 -10.84 -0.40 16.00
N VAL A 47 -9.95 0.53 15.63
CA VAL A 47 -10.23 1.98 15.66
C VAL A 47 -11.07 2.48 14.47
N GLY A 48 -11.45 1.59 13.55
CA GLY A 48 -12.20 1.95 12.34
C GLY A 48 -11.35 2.47 11.18
N LYS A 49 -10.06 2.12 11.13
CA LYS A 49 -9.14 2.48 10.04
C LYS A 49 -9.72 2.18 8.65
N SER A 50 -10.15 0.94 8.40
CA SER A 50 -10.73 0.49 7.13
C SER A 50 -12.04 1.22 6.78
N LEU A 51 -12.81 1.64 7.79
CA LEU A 51 -14.01 2.46 7.60
C LEU A 51 -13.62 3.87 7.13
N VAL A 52 -12.58 4.46 7.73
CA VAL A 52 -12.04 5.76 7.30
C VAL A 52 -11.50 5.66 5.88
N THR A 53 -10.71 4.63 5.57
CA THR A 53 -10.17 4.37 4.22
C THR A 53 -11.29 4.27 3.19
N SER A 54 -12.31 3.44 3.45
CA SER A 54 -13.48 3.28 2.57
C SER A 54 -14.25 4.59 2.39
N SER A 55 -14.46 5.34 3.48
CA SER A 55 -15.19 6.62 3.44
C SER A 55 -14.45 7.68 2.63
N LEU A 56 -13.12 7.75 2.76
CA LEU A 56 -12.29 8.64 1.96
C LEU A 56 -12.34 8.26 0.48
N ALA A 57 -12.25 6.97 0.15
CA ALA A 57 -12.34 6.50 -1.23
C ALA A 57 -13.69 6.89 -1.87
N VAL A 58 -14.80 6.68 -1.16
CA VAL A 58 -16.14 7.09 -1.62
C VAL A 58 -16.24 8.61 -1.78
N ALA A 59 -15.69 9.39 -0.86
CA ALA A 59 -15.71 10.84 -0.94
C ALA A 59 -14.96 11.35 -2.19
N MET A 60 -13.75 10.83 -2.44
CA MET A 60 -12.96 11.18 -3.61
C MET A 60 -13.65 10.75 -4.91
N ARG A 61 -14.26 9.57 -4.92
CA ARG A 61 -15.03 9.11 -6.08
C ARG A 61 -16.23 10.01 -6.37
N ARG A 62 -16.95 10.46 -5.34
CA ARG A 62 -18.06 11.44 -5.46
C ARG A 62 -17.60 12.80 -5.98
N MET A 63 -16.34 13.17 -5.77
CA MET A 63 -15.72 14.35 -6.34
C MET A 63 -15.27 14.16 -7.80
N GLY A 64 -15.60 13.02 -8.43
CA GLY A 64 -15.28 12.72 -9.82
C GLY A 64 -13.84 12.25 -10.05
N LYS A 65 -13.14 11.81 -9.00
CA LYS A 65 -11.77 11.27 -9.10
C LYS A 65 -11.76 9.78 -9.43
N THR A 66 -10.72 9.32 -10.10
CA THR A 66 -10.42 7.88 -10.22
C THR A 66 -9.71 7.42 -8.94
N VAL A 67 -10.19 6.32 -8.35
CA VAL A 67 -9.79 5.93 -7.00
C VAL A 67 -9.52 4.44 -6.96
N GLY A 68 -8.34 4.10 -6.43
CA GLY A 68 -7.97 2.75 -6.04
C GLY A 68 -7.91 2.60 -4.52
N VAL A 69 -8.18 1.40 -4.03
CA VAL A 69 -7.99 1.01 -2.63
C VAL A 69 -7.19 -0.28 -2.57
N LEU A 70 -6.04 -0.24 -1.89
CA LEU A 70 -5.23 -1.41 -1.56
C LEU A 70 -5.43 -1.74 -0.08
N ASP A 71 -6.09 -2.86 0.18
CA ASP A 71 -6.32 -3.40 1.51
C ASP A 71 -5.21 -4.40 1.89
N ALA A 72 -4.31 -3.97 2.76
CA ALA A 72 -3.24 -4.78 3.32
C ALA A 72 -3.57 -5.29 4.74
N ASP A 73 -4.79 -5.05 5.25
CA ASP A 73 -5.22 -5.48 6.57
C ASP A 73 -6.03 -6.78 6.50
N ILE A 74 -5.44 -7.85 7.01
CA ILE A 74 -6.02 -9.21 6.98
C ILE A 74 -6.69 -9.56 8.31
N THR A 75 -6.58 -8.68 9.30
CA THR A 75 -7.00 -8.98 10.68
C THR A 75 -8.47 -8.68 10.97
N GLY A 76 -9.22 -8.17 9.99
CA GLY A 76 -10.62 -7.74 10.16
C GLY A 76 -11.49 -7.91 8.92
N PRO A 77 -12.78 -7.57 9.00
CA PRO A 77 -13.69 -7.61 7.85
C PRO A 77 -13.13 -6.73 6.73
N SER A 78 -12.84 -7.36 5.60
CA SER A 78 -12.07 -6.78 4.51
C SER A 78 -12.81 -5.61 3.86
N ILE A 79 -12.07 -4.63 3.35
CA ILE A 79 -12.64 -3.53 2.55
C ILE A 79 -13.53 -4.05 1.40
N PRO A 80 -13.15 -5.09 0.63
CA PRO A 80 -14.03 -5.71 -0.35
C PRO A 80 -15.42 -6.07 0.19
N THR A 81 -15.49 -6.62 1.40
CA THR A 81 -16.74 -6.97 2.07
C THR A 81 -17.60 -5.73 2.37
N ALA A 82 -16.97 -4.65 2.83
CA ALA A 82 -17.66 -3.39 3.09
C ALA A 82 -18.27 -2.75 1.83
N PHE A 83 -17.64 -2.97 0.67
CA PHE A 83 -18.16 -2.54 -0.64
C PHE A 83 -19.11 -3.55 -1.29
N GLY A 84 -19.35 -4.71 -0.67
CA GLY A 84 -20.16 -5.79 -1.25
C GLY A 84 -19.55 -6.40 -2.51
N VAL A 85 -18.22 -6.35 -2.63
CA VAL A 85 -17.47 -6.93 -3.74
C VAL A 85 -17.09 -8.36 -3.36
N HIS A 86 -17.71 -9.32 -4.03
CA HIS A 86 -17.43 -10.75 -3.87
C HIS A 86 -16.65 -11.34 -5.06
N THR A 87 -16.39 -10.53 -6.07
CA THR A 87 -15.62 -10.92 -7.26
C THR A 87 -14.14 -10.97 -6.90
N LYS A 88 -13.46 -12.07 -7.25
CA LYS A 88 -12.02 -12.19 -7.07
C LYS A 88 -11.28 -11.33 -8.09
N ALA A 89 -10.07 -10.89 -7.74
CA ALA A 89 -9.16 -10.26 -8.71
C ALA A 89 -8.85 -11.25 -9.84
N GLU A 90 -8.86 -10.77 -11.09
CA GLU A 90 -8.57 -11.60 -12.26
C GLU A 90 -7.09 -11.45 -12.64
N GLY A 91 -6.37 -12.57 -12.69
CA GLY A 91 -5.00 -12.62 -13.19
C GLY A 91 -4.95 -12.77 -14.70
N SER A 92 -4.05 -12.06 -15.36
CA SER A 92 -3.74 -12.18 -16.79
C SER A 92 -2.22 -12.30 -17.01
N GLU A 93 -1.80 -12.59 -18.24
CA GLU A 93 -0.36 -12.58 -18.61
C GLU A 93 0.31 -11.20 -18.41
N LEU A 94 -0.49 -10.13 -18.38
CA LEU A 94 0.00 -8.75 -18.24
C LEU A 94 0.08 -8.27 -16.77
N GLY A 95 -0.59 -8.96 -15.85
CA GLY A 95 -0.72 -8.55 -14.46
C GLY A 95 -2.09 -8.90 -13.87
N ILE A 96 -2.35 -8.37 -12.68
CA ILE A 96 -3.57 -8.60 -11.89
C ILE A 96 -4.49 -7.40 -12.06
N TYR A 97 -5.74 -7.65 -12.48
CA TYR A 97 -6.77 -6.62 -12.51
C TYR A 97 -7.46 -6.53 -11.14
N PRO A 98 -7.57 -5.33 -10.55
CA PRO A 98 -8.29 -5.14 -9.30
C PRO A 98 -9.79 -5.38 -9.49
N ALA A 99 -10.47 -5.76 -8.41
CA ALA A 99 -11.91 -5.89 -8.42
C ALA A 99 -12.56 -4.50 -8.43
N GLU A 100 -13.62 -4.31 -9.21
CA GLU A 100 -14.28 -3.01 -9.33
C GLU A 100 -15.61 -2.98 -8.55
N THR A 101 -15.83 -1.91 -7.78
CA THR A 101 -17.12 -1.65 -7.14
C THR A 101 -18.16 -1.17 -8.16
N LYS A 102 -19.46 -1.24 -7.81
CA LYS A 102 -20.54 -0.66 -8.64
C LYS A 102 -20.36 0.85 -8.93
N THR A 103 -19.59 1.54 -8.12
CA THR A 103 -19.29 2.97 -8.27
C THR A 103 -18.02 3.25 -9.07
N GLY A 104 -17.28 2.22 -9.49
CA GLY A 104 -16.02 2.35 -10.23
C GLY A 104 -14.82 2.73 -9.37
N ILE A 105 -14.80 2.26 -8.13
CA ILE A 105 -13.61 2.24 -7.27
C ILE A 105 -12.93 0.89 -7.46
N GLU A 106 -11.65 0.91 -7.78
CA GLU A 106 -10.82 -0.28 -7.91
C GLU A 106 -10.34 -0.74 -6.54
N ILE A 107 -10.43 -2.03 -6.26
CA ILE A 107 -10.10 -2.62 -4.98
C ILE A 107 -9.19 -3.82 -5.18
N MET A 108 -8.05 -3.78 -4.51
CA MET A 108 -7.19 -4.93 -4.31
C MET A 108 -7.12 -5.23 -2.81
N SER A 109 -7.20 -6.51 -2.44
CA SER A 109 -7.03 -6.92 -1.05
C SER A 109 -6.23 -8.21 -1.01
N LEU A 110 -5.37 -8.34 0.01
CA LEU A 110 -4.70 -9.61 0.27
C LEU A 110 -5.70 -10.75 0.55
N ASN A 111 -6.85 -10.43 1.15
CA ASN A 111 -7.91 -11.40 1.42
C ASN A 111 -8.51 -11.99 0.13
N LEU A 112 -8.43 -11.29 -1.01
CA LEU A 112 -8.90 -11.79 -2.30
C LEU A 112 -7.96 -12.81 -2.95
N LEU A 113 -6.68 -12.83 -2.52
CA LEU A 113 -5.68 -13.77 -3.02
C LEU A 113 -5.61 -15.08 -2.22
N THR A 114 -6.08 -15.07 -0.98
CA THR A 114 -6.11 -16.26 -0.12
C THR A 114 -7.31 -17.14 -0.42
N GLU A 115 -7.12 -18.45 -0.51
CA GLU A 115 -8.20 -19.41 -0.77
C GLU A 115 -9.19 -19.51 0.41
N ASN A 116 -8.71 -19.34 1.65
CA ASN A 116 -9.53 -19.33 2.87
C ASN A 116 -9.20 -18.11 3.74
N GLU A 117 -10.22 -17.33 4.10
CA GLU A 117 -10.10 -16.14 4.98
C GLU A 117 -9.62 -16.48 6.41
N THR A 118 -9.65 -17.76 6.80
CA THR A 118 -9.31 -18.22 8.15
C THR A 118 -7.85 -18.65 8.31
N ASP A 119 -7.07 -18.68 7.24
CA ASP A 119 -5.69 -19.16 7.31
C ASP A 119 -4.81 -18.16 8.07
N PRO A 120 -4.25 -18.53 9.23
CA PRO A 120 -3.46 -17.61 10.04
C PRO A 120 -2.10 -17.36 9.39
N VAL A 121 -2.02 -16.34 8.55
CA VAL A 121 -0.76 -15.88 7.98
C VAL A 121 -0.12 -14.89 8.96
N VAL A 122 1.10 -15.18 9.42
CA VAL A 122 1.86 -14.28 10.30
C VAL A 122 2.49 -13.18 9.45
N TRP A 123 1.80 -12.05 9.34
CA TRP A 123 2.26 -10.87 8.61
C TRP A 123 3.33 -10.11 9.41
N ARG A 124 4.60 -10.50 9.25
CA ARG A 124 5.73 -9.71 9.75
C ARG A 124 6.03 -8.55 8.78
N GLY A 125 6.63 -7.46 9.28
CA GLY A 125 6.96 -6.27 8.48
C GLY A 125 7.58 -6.54 7.09
N PRO A 126 8.58 -7.45 6.96
CA PRO A 126 9.15 -7.81 5.66
C PRO A 126 8.17 -8.47 4.68
N VAL A 127 7.21 -9.25 5.20
CA VAL A 127 6.18 -9.92 4.38
C VAL A 127 5.19 -8.89 3.84
N ILE A 128 4.77 -7.94 4.69
CA ILE A 128 3.88 -6.84 4.29
C ILE A 128 4.56 -5.95 3.24
N ALA A 129 5.83 -5.58 3.47
CA ALA A 129 6.60 -4.80 2.50
C ALA A 129 6.76 -5.54 1.16
N GLY A 130 6.98 -6.85 1.20
CA GLY A 130 7.02 -7.71 0.02
C GLY A 130 5.70 -7.73 -0.74
N ALA A 131 4.59 -7.93 -0.04
CA ALA A 131 3.24 -7.94 -0.62
C ALA A 131 2.86 -6.59 -1.24
N VAL A 132 3.08 -5.48 -0.52
CA VAL A 132 2.83 -4.13 -1.05
C VAL A 132 3.68 -3.87 -2.30
N LYS A 133 4.95 -4.27 -2.29
CA LYS A 133 5.82 -4.17 -3.47
C LYS A 133 5.30 -5.00 -4.63
N GLN A 134 4.86 -6.23 -4.37
CA GLN A 134 4.29 -7.10 -5.38
C GLN A 134 3.01 -6.50 -5.98
N PHE A 135 2.11 -5.96 -5.17
CA PHE A 135 0.92 -5.29 -5.71
C PHE A 135 1.26 -4.03 -6.50
N TRP A 136 2.28 -3.30 -6.06
CA TRP A 136 2.74 -2.12 -6.77
C TRP A 136 3.27 -2.46 -8.18
N THR A 137 3.89 -3.62 -8.35
CA THR A 137 4.44 -4.06 -9.65
C THR A 137 3.45 -4.84 -10.50
N ASP A 138 2.59 -5.65 -9.88
CA ASP A 138 1.80 -6.66 -10.59
C ASP A 138 0.37 -6.21 -10.86
N VAL A 139 -0.17 -5.27 -10.08
CA VAL A 139 -1.54 -4.79 -10.25
C VAL A 139 -1.60 -3.69 -11.30
N ILE A 140 -2.56 -3.83 -12.20
CA ILE A 140 -2.86 -2.85 -13.24
C ILE A 140 -3.96 -1.94 -12.72
N TRP A 141 -3.58 -0.82 -12.08
CA TRP A 141 -4.49 0.20 -11.57
C TRP A 141 -4.98 1.19 -12.64
N GLY A 142 -4.42 1.12 -13.86
CA GLY A 142 -4.74 2.11 -14.89
C GLY A 142 -4.39 3.54 -14.45
N ASP A 143 -5.24 4.52 -14.75
CA ASP A 143 -5.02 5.92 -14.38
C ASP A 143 -5.85 6.31 -13.15
N VAL A 144 -5.21 6.27 -11.97
CA VAL A 144 -5.82 6.57 -10.67
C VAL A 144 -5.27 7.87 -10.08
N ASP A 145 -6.17 8.83 -9.82
CA ASP A 145 -5.83 10.07 -9.13
C ASP A 145 -5.37 9.82 -7.69
N TYR A 146 -6.04 8.89 -7.00
CA TYR A 146 -5.81 8.57 -5.59
C TYR A 146 -5.83 7.07 -5.33
N LEU A 147 -4.72 6.55 -4.79
CA LEU A 147 -4.62 5.19 -4.25
C LEU A 147 -4.56 5.25 -2.72
N PHE A 148 -5.60 4.73 -2.06
CA PHE A 148 -5.61 4.59 -0.60
C PHE A 148 -5.05 3.24 -0.19
N VAL A 149 -4.14 3.22 0.79
CA VAL A 149 -3.55 1.98 1.30
C VAL A 149 -3.98 1.77 2.74
N ASP A 150 -4.76 0.72 3.00
CA ASP A 150 -5.17 0.33 4.35
C ASP A 150 -4.09 -0.55 4.97
N MET A 151 -3.23 0.04 5.80
CA MET A 151 -2.12 -0.69 6.39
C MET A 151 -2.61 -1.60 7.53
N PRO A 152 -2.04 -2.79 7.75
CA PRO A 152 -2.37 -3.61 8.90
C PRO A 152 -2.05 -2.85 10.21
N PRO A 153 -2.76 -3.13 11.31
CA PRO A 153 -2.46 -2.52 12.61
C PRO A 153 -1.07 -2.99 13.07
N GLU A 154 -0.20 -2.05 13.43
CA GLU A 154 1.08 -2.42 14.03
C GLU A 154 0.85 -2.94 15.46
N PRO A 155 1.53 -4.03 15.88
CA PRO A 155 1.59 -4.37 17.29
C PRO A 155 2.29 -3.24 18.04
N ALA A 156 1.66 -2.76 19.11
CA ALA A 156 2.29 -1.84 20.06
C ALA A 156 3.42 -2.55 20.82
N THR A 157 4.55 -2.76 20.16
CA THR A 157 5.80 -3.22 20.77
C THR A 157 6.95 -2.47 20.13
N CYS A 158 7.19 -1.25 20.62
CA CYS A 158 8.50 -0.64 20.59
C CYS A 158 9.30 -1.20 21.79
N PRO A 159 10.44 -1.88 21.59
CA PRO A 159 11.46 -1.98 22.64
C PRO A 159 12.17 -0.64 22.84
#